data_AF-A0A924GUG3-F1
#
_entry.id   AF-A0A924GUG3-F1
#
_cell.length_a   1.000
_cell.length_b   1.000
_cell.length_c   1.000
_cell.angle_alpha   90.00
_cell.angle_beta   90.00
_cell.angle_gamma   90.00
#
_symmetry.space_group_name_H-M   'P 1'
#
loop_
_entity.id
_entity.type
_entity.pdbx_description
1 polymer ?
#
loop_
_entity_poly.entity_id
_entity_poly.type
_entity_poly.pdbx_seq_one_letter_code
_entity_poly.pdbx_strand_id
1 'polypeptide(L)'
;MTLTAIALLALAALATLAAAVAFGGPAPIAPLASINDPFAKVDFSTVPPARRYTARDGTALAWLYYPAPGHASAGAAGAASARRVVLVHGSSA
;
A
#
# COMPACT_ATOMS: atom_id res chain seq x y z
N MET A 1 40.92 21.54 45.23
CA MET A 1 40.95 20.20 44.61
C MET A 1 39.54 19.62 44.36
N THR A 2 38.51 20.04 45.10
CA THR A 2 37.14 19.52 44.97
C THR A 2 36.34 20.13 43.81
N LEU A 3 36.40 21.46 43.61
CA LEU A 3 35.66 22.14 42.54
C LEU A 3 36.12 21.72 41.13
N THR A 4 37.43 21.56 40.95
CA THR A 4 38.03 21.07 39.69
C THR A 4 37.62 19.64 39.37
N ALA A 5 37.57 18.76 40.38
CA ALA A 5 37.11 17.38 40.20
C ALA A 5 35.63 17.32 39.81
N ILE A 6 34.77 18.14 40.43
CA ILE A 6 33.34 18.23 40.09
C ILE A 6 33.15 18.74 38.66
N ALA A 7 33.90 19.77 38.25
CA ALA A 7 33.82 20.32 36.89
C ALA A 7 34.22 19.28 35.83
N LEU A 8 35.27 18.49 36.08
CA LEU A 8 35.69 17.43 35.17
C LEU A 8 34.66 16.30 35.06
N LEU A 9 34.04 15.91 36.18
CA LEU A 9 33.00 14.89 36.19
C LEU A 9 31.75 15.35 35.42
N ALA A 10 31.32 16.59 35.63
CA ALA A 10 30.20 17.18 34.91
C ALA A 10 30.48 17.23 33.41
N LEU A 11 31.69 17.65 33.01
CA LEU A 11 32.09 17.70 31.62
C LEU A 11 32.12 16.30 30.98
N ALA A 12 32.63 15.30 31.70
CA ALA A 12 32.62 13.91 31.23
C ALA A 12 31.18 13.39 31.05
N ALA A 13 30.28 13.65 32.00
CA ALA A 13 28.88 13.26 31.89
C ALA A 13 28.20 13.91 30.67
N LEU A 14 28.40 15.22 30.46
CA LEU A 14 27.91 15.93 29.28
C LEU A 14 28.47 15.38 27.97
N ALA A 15 29.76 15.05 27.93
CA ALA A 15 30.39 14.45 26.76
C ALA A 15 29.82 13.06 26.45
N THR A 16 29.62 12.22 27.47
CA THR A 16 29.01 10.90 27.30
C THR A 16 27.56 10.99 26.82
N LEU A 17 26.79 11.94 27.34
CA LEU A 17 25.41 12.17 26.89
C LEU A 17 25.38 12.64 25.44
N ALA A 18 26.26 13.58 25.06
CA ALA A 18 26.37 14.05 23.68
C ALA A 18 26.74 12.92 22.72
N ALA A 19 27.67 12.04 23.11
CA ALA A 19 28.03 10.87 22.31
C ALA A 19 26.88 9.88 22.15
N ALA A 20 26.10 9.63 23.22
CA ALA A 20 24.93 8.76 23.15
C ALA A 20 23.87 9.31 22.19
N VAL A 21 23.66 10.63 22.16
CA VAL A 21 22.72 11.27 21.22
C VAL A 21 23.25 11.22 19.79
N ALA A 22 24.54 11.49 19.59
CA ALA A 22 25.13 11.55 18.25
C ALA A 22 25.29 10.17 17.59
N PHE A 23 25.57 9.13 18.39
CA PHE A 23 25.98 7.81 17.87
C PHE A 23 25.09 6.65 18.34
N GLY A 24 24.19 6.85 19.29
CA GLY A 24 23.33 5.79 19.84
C GLY A 24 22.03 5.56 19.07
N GLY A 25 21.68 6.43 18.12
CA GLY A 25 20.48 6.28 17.29
C GLY A 25 20.62 5.16 16.24
N PRO A 26 19.50 4.57 15.78
CA PRO A 26 19.54 3.63 14.68
C PRO A 26 20.06 4.30 13.40
N ALA A 27 20.81 3.56 12.59
CA ALA A 27 21.24 4.03 11.29
C ALA A 27 20.02 4.40 10.42
N PRO A 28 20.15 5.38 9.50
CA PRO A 28 19.09 5.68 8.55
C PRO A 28 18.64 4.42 7.84
N ILE A 29 17.33 4.16 7.83
CA ILE A 29 16.77 3.08 7.04
C ILE A 29 16.97 3.39 5.56
N ALA A 30 17.26 2.37 4.76
CA ALA A 30 17.22 2.51 3.31
C ALA A 30 15.82 3.05 2.90
N PRO A 31 15.73 3.91 1.87
CA PRO A 31 14.44 4.33 1.35
C PRO A 31 13.56 3.10 1.07
N LEU A 32 12.33 3.13 1.58
CA LEU A 32 11.38 2.05 1.31
C LEU A 32 11.10 2.01 -0.19
N ALA A 33 11.03 0.80 -0.75
CA ALA A 33 10.54 0.61 -2.11
C ALA A 33 9.14 1.22 -2.22
N SER A 34 8.83 1.84 -3.36
CA SER A 34 7.52 2.44 -3.56
C SER A 34 6.48 1.33 -3.57
N ILE A 35 5.34 1.56 -2.91
CA ILE A 35 4.20 0.63 -2.98
C ILE A 35 3.69 0.46 -4.42
N ASN A 36 4.04 1.42 -5.29
CA ASN A 36 3.71 1.42 -6.72
C ASN A 36 4.73 0.65 -7.59
N ASP A 37 5.92 0.32 -7.08
CA ASP A 37 6.96 -0.38 -7.86
C ASP A 37 6.47 -1.73 -8.43
N PRO A 38 5.67 -2.55 -7.71
CA PRO A 38 5.08 -3.77 -8.27
C PRO A 38 4.09 -3.52 -9.40
N PHE A 39 3.44 -2.35 -9.42
CA PHE A 39 2.42 -1.99 -10.40
C PHE A 39 3.01 -1.33 -11.66
N ALA A 40 4.24 -0.80 -11.58
CA ALA A 40 4.90 -0.10 -12.68
C ALA A 40 5.12 -0.96 -13.94
N LYS A 41 5.11 -2.29 -13.79
CA LYS A 41 5.35 -3.25 -14.88
C LYS A 41 4.14 -4.14 -15.18
N VAL A 42 2.97 -3.85 -14.59
CA VAL A 42 1.76 -4.64 -14.85
C VAL A 42 1.28 -4.33 -16.27
N ASP A 43 1.14 -5.39 -17.08
CA ASP A 43 0.49 -5.27 -18.37
C ASP A 43 -1.03 -5.23 -18.19
N PHE A 44 -1.63 -4.11 -18.58
CA PHE A 44 -3.08 -3.90 -18.52
C PHE A 44 -3.76 -4.10 -19.89
N SER A 45 -3.04 -4.53 -20.92
CA SER A 45 -3.57 -4.67 -22.29
C SER A 45 -4.78 -5.63 -22.39
N THR A 46 -4.87 -6.59 -21.48
CA THR A 46 -5.97 -7.58 -21.43
C THR A 46 -7.10 -7.18 -20.48
N VAL A 47 -7.04 -6.01 -19.85
CA VAL A 47 -8.11 -5.53 -18.96
C VAL A 47 -9.35 -5.22 -19.80
N PRO A 48 -10.52 -5.81 -19.48
CA PRO A 48 -11.74 -5.52 -20.20
C PRO A 48 -12.15 -4.05 -20.10
N PRO A 49 -12.85 -3.51 -21.10
CA PRO A 49 -13.38 -2.16 -21.02
C PRO A 49 -14.41 -2.05 -19.89
N ALA A 50 -14.41 -0.90 -19.21
CA ALA A 50 -15.36 -0.63 -18.15
C ALA A 50 -16.79 -0.54 -18.66
N ARG A 51 -17.68 -1.26 -17.98
CA ARG A 51 -19.13 -1.15 -18.14
C ARG A 51 -19.68 -0.22 -17.08
N ARG A 52 -20.83 0.39 -17.35
CA ARG A 52 -21.48 1.34 -16.45
C ARG A 52 -22.88 0.89 -16.06
N TYR A 53 -23.25 1.19 -14.82
CA TYR A 53 -24.60 1.02 -14.30
C TYR A 53 -24.98 2.27 -13.52
N THR A 54 -26.14 2.84 -13.81
CA THR A 54 -26.68 3.97 -13.04
C THR A 54 -27.46 3.41 -11.86
N ALA A 55 -26.96 3.68 -10.64
CA ALA A 55 -27.63 3.31 -9.41
C ALA A 55 -28.91 4.14 -9.20
N ARG A 56 -29.73 3.74 -8.23
CA ARG A 56 -31.05 4.35 -7.98
C ARG A 56 -30.97 5.83 -7.60
N ASP A 57 -29.86 6.25 -7.02
CA ASP A 57 -29.54 7.63 -6.64
C ASP A 57 -28.94 8.45 -7.79
N GLY A 58 -28.80 7.87 -8.98
CA GLY A 58 -28.18 8.50 -10.14
C GLY A 58 -26.66 8.32 -10.22
N THR A 59 -26.02 7.68 -9.24
CA THR A 59 -24.57 7.45 -9.25
C THR A 59 -24.16 6.50 -10.38
N ALA A 60 -23.17 6.89 -11.19
CA ALA A 60 -22.62 6.03 -12.25
C ALA A 60 -21.55 5.09 -11.68
N LEU A 61 -21.89 3.80 -11.57
CA LEU A 61 -20.97 2.74 -11.12
C LEU A 61 -20.25 2.13 -12.31
N ALA A 62 -18.92 2.13 -12.29
CA ALA A 62 -18.09 1.41 -13.24
C ALA A 62 -17.77 0.00 -12.73
N TRP A 63 -17.75 -0.98 -13.62
CA TRP A 63 -17.38 -2.36 -13.29
C TRP A 63 -16.75 -3.06 -14.49
N LEU A 64 -15.94 -4.09 -14.22
CA LEU A 64 -15.28 -4.90 -15.25
C LEU A 64 -15.88 -6.30 -15.27
N TYR A 65 -16.14 -6.84 -16.46
CA TYR A 65 -16.61 -8.22 -16.62
C TYR A 65 -15.47 -9.11 -17.13
N TYR A 66 -15.08 -10.09 -16.32
CA TYR A 66 -14.13 -11.11 -16.71
C TYR A 66 -14.88 -12.42 -17.00
N PRO A 67 -14.93 -12.89 -18.26
CA PRO A 67 -15.58 -14.15 -18.58
C PRO A 67 -14.79 -15.32 -18.01
N ALA A 68 -15.49 -16.31 -17.44
CA ALA A 68 -14.85 -17.55 -17.02
C ALA A 68 -14.31 -18.31 -18.26
N PRO A 69 -13.12 -18.94 -18.16
CA PRO A 69 -12.62 -19.81 -19.23
C PRO A 69 -13.66 -20.88 -19.59
N GLY A 70 -13.92 -21.08 -20.89
CA GLY A 70 -14.90 -22.06 -21.38
C GLY A 70 -16.37 -21.59 -21.38
N HIS A 71 -16.68 -20.41 -20.84
CA HIS A 71 -18.04 -19.84 -20.81
C HIS A 71 -18.22 -18.63 -21.75
N ALA A 72 -17.34 -18.50 -22.75
CA ALA A 72 -17.28 -17.35 -23.66
C ALA A 72 -18.55 -17.13 -24.51
N SER A 73 -19.49 -18.09 -24.53
CA SER A 73 -20.69 -18.04 -25.39
C SER A 73 -21.97 -18.51 -24.72
N ALA A 74 -22.00 -18.62 -23.38
CA ALA A 74 -23.24 -18.86 -22.69
C ALA A 74 -24.08 -17.56 -22.73
N GLY A 75 -24.99 -17.48 -23.71
CA GLY A 75 -26.12 -16.55 -23.63
C GLY A 75 -26.91 -16.75 -22.33
N ALA A 76 -27.97 -15.96 -22.11
CA ALA A 76 -28.73 -15.93 -20.86
C ALA A 76 -29.10 -17.31 -20.26
N ALA A 77 -29.22 -18.35 -21.09
CA ALA A 77 -29.50 -19.73 -20.68
C ALA A 77 -28.34 -20.47 -19.98
N GLY A 78 -27.06 -20.22 -20.33
CA GLY A 78 -25.92 -20.83 -19.63
C GLY A 78 -25.48 -20.03 -18.39
N ALA A 79 -26.05 -18.83 -18.21
CA ALA A 79 -25.81 -17.96 -17.05
C ALA A 79 -26.72 -18.26 -15.84
N ALA A 80 -27.70 -19.17 -16.01
CA ALA A 80 -28.68 -19.53 -14.99
C ALA A 80 -28.15 -20.50 -13.92
N SER A 81 -27.11 -21.29 -14.24
CA SER A 81 -26.43 -22.20 -13.31
C SER A 81 -24.96 -21.81 -13.04
N ALA A 82 -24.49 -20.70 -13.60
CA ALA A 82 -23.12 -20.24 -13.41
C ALA A 82 -22.98 -19.55 -12.05
N ARG A 83 -22.04 -20.04 -11.23
CA ARG A 83 -21.63 -19.34 -10.01
C ARG A 83 -20.99 -18.00 -10.39
N ARG A 84 -21.51 -16.91 -9.83
CA ARG A 84 -20.98 -15.56 -10.05
C ARG A 84 -20.16 -15.13 -8.84
N VAL A 85 -19.01 -14.52 -9.11
CA VAL A 85 -18.17 -13.91 -8.08
C VAL A 85 -18.10 -12.42 -8.37
N VAL A 86 -18.40 -11.60 -7.37
CA VAL A 86 -18.31 -10.15 -7.46
C VAL A 86 -17.21 -9.71 -6.50
N LEU A 87 -16.19 -9.04 -7.04
CA LEU A 87 -15.10 -8.47 -6.28
C LEU A 87 -15.35 -6.97 -6.10
N VAL A 88 -15.39 -6.51 -4.86
CA VAL A 88 -15.59 -5.10 -4.50
C VAL A 88 -14.38 -4.66 -3.69
N HIS A 89 -13.73 -3.58 -4.09
CA HIS A 89 -12.61 -3.02 -3.34
C HIS A 89 -13.10 -2.01 -2.30
N GLY A 90 -12.32 -1.83 -1.24
CA GLY A 90 -12.52 -0.76 -0.27
C GLY A 90 -11.96 0.57 -0.77
N SER A 91 -12.09 1.62 0.04
CA SER A 91 -11.41 2.90 -0.21
C SER A 91 -9.90 2.69 -0.26
N SER A 92 -9.26 3.20 -1.30
CA SER A 92 -7.80 3.32 -1.39
C SER A 92 -7.47 4.82 -1.34
N ALA A 93 -6.48 5.20 -0.54
CA ALA A 93 -6.05 6.59 -0.35
C ALA A 93 -5.14 7.06 -1.49
#